data_AF-A0AAW0G3Y5-F1
#
_entry.id   AF-A0AAW0G3Y5-F1
#
_cell.length_a   1.000
_cell.length_b   1.000
_cell.length_c   1.000
_cell.angle_alpha   90.00
_cell.angle_beta   90.00
_cell.angle_gamma   90.00
#
_symmetry.space_group_name_H-M   'P 1'
#
loop_
_entity.id
_entity.type
_entity.pdbx_description
1 polymer ?
#
loop_
_entity_poly.entity_id
_entity_poly.type
_entity_poly.pdbx_seq_one_letter_code
_entity_poly.pdbx_strand_id
1 'polypeptide(L)'
;MDKADILRHLPRIVSILNGQAEPKALVRSVFSSVVTTPPQTFGSVSSNLPRVRQSELLTPAELMVLLHQSETEIGLKAAMEAIGICFSMTDIFRSEILGVVMNQLVDNPNLPTLFMRTVIQSVNTYRTLVGFVSTTLLSRLITKKVWTKPQLWEGFIRCAKNIAPASFGALLQLPKDQLRDLVDRQPGLKSGLREFVLKKSNNKPEWLVCWILSARIRRRLLTRVKVVHLCLVR
;
A
#
# COMPACT_ATOMS: atom_id res chain seq x y z
N MET A 1 3.39 -16.83 -28.10
CA MET A 1 3.98 -15.62 -27.50
C MET A 1 4.85 -16.10 -26.37
N ASP A 2 6.14 -15.79 -26.43
CA ASP A 2 7.04 -16.09 -25.33
C ASP A 2 6.90 -15.00 -24.23
N LYS A 3 7.60 -15.19 -23.11
CA LYS A 3 7.59 -14.24 -21.98
C LYS A 3 8.04 -12.84 -22.43
N ALA A 4 8.99 -12.75 -23.36
CA ALA A 4 9.52 -11.48 -23.84
C ALA A 4 8.51 -10.70 -24.68
N ASP A 5 7.73 -11.39 -25.51
CA ASP A 5 6.62 -10.82 -26.27
C ASP A 5 5.55 -10.24 -25.33
N ILE A 6 5.18 -10.99 -24.28
CA ILE A 6 4.19 -10.53 -23.30
C ILE A 6 4.69 -9.24 -22.63
N LEU A 7 5.94 -9.22 -22.16
CA LEU A 7 6.55 -8.05 -21.54
C LEU A 7 6.55 -6.83 -22.46
N ARG A 8 6.80 -7.03 -23.75
CA ARG A 8 6.87 -5.95 -24.75
C ARG A 8 5.50 -5.39 -25.11
N HIS A 9 4.47 -6.22 -25.14
CA HIS A 9 3.13 -5.81 -25.61
C HIS A 9 2.20 -5.40 -24.47
N LEU A 10 2.45 -5.83 -23.23
CA LEU A 10 1.56 -5.55 -22.11
C LEU A 10 1.29 -4.06 -21.87
N PRO A 11 2.30 -3.15 -21.87
CA PRO A 11 2.04 -1.73 -21.66
C PRO A 11 1.06 -1.15 -22.69
N ARG A 12 1.20 -1.55 -23.96
CA ARG A 12 0.29 -1.17 -25.05
C ARG A 12 -1.13 -1.72 -24.86
N ILE A 13 -1.26 -2.99 -24.50
CA ILE A 13 -2.58 -3.61 -24.27
C ILE A 13 -3.31 -2.88 -23.14
N VAL A 14 -2.59 -2.56 -22.07
CA VAL A 14 -3.18 -1.87 -20.91
C VAL A 14 -3.53 -0.42 -21.23
N SER A 15 -2.79 0.24 -22.11
CA SER A 15 -3.07 1.62 -22.51
C SER A 15 -4.43 1.83 -23.19
N ILE A 16 -5.08 0.75 -23.65
CA ILE A 16 -6.45 0.77 -24.22
C ILE A 16 -7.50 1.04 -23.13
N LEU A 17 -7.18 0.84 -21.84
CA LEU A 17 -8.11 1.11 -20.74
C LEU A 17 -8.47 2.59 -20.66
N ASN A 18 -9.78 2.85 -20.71
CA ASN A 18 -10.37 4.20 -20.75
C ASN A 18 -11.61 4.32 -19.85
N GLY A 19 -11.75 3.44 -18.85
CA GLY A 19 -12.91 3.39 -17.96
C GLY A 19 -14.06 2.49 -18.42
N GLN A 20 -14.12 2.12 -19.70
CA GLN A 20 -15.21 1.34 -20.28
C GLN A 20 -15.18 -0.15 -19.88
N ALA A 21 -16.35 -0.80 -19.87
CA ALA A 21 -16.48 -2.19 -19.42
C ALA A 21 -15.85 -3.22 -20.38
N GLU A 22 -16.01 -3.02 -21.69
CA GLU A 22 -15.50 -3.93 -22.71
C GLU A 22 -13.95 -4.02 -22.72
N PRO A 23 -13.20 -2.90 -22.74
CA PRO A 23 -11.74 -2.94 -22.58
C PRO A 23 -11.29 -3.64 -21.29
N LYS A 24 -12.02 -3.46 -20.19
CA LYS A 24 -11.71 -4.14 -18.91
C LYS A 24 -11.90 -5.64 -18.99
N ALA A 25 -12.95 -6.12 -19.67
CA ALA A 25 -13.19 -7.54 -19.88
C ALA A 25 -12.09 -8.19 -20.74
N LEU A 26 -11.67 -7.50 -21.81
CA LEU A 26 -10.57 -7.95 -22.66
C LEU A 26 -9.25 -8.03 -21.87
N VAL A 27 -8.88 -6.97 -21.15
CA VAL A 27 -7.66 -6.95 -20.34
C VAL A 27 -7.69 -8.02 -19.25
N ARG A 28 -8.85 -8.26 -18.61
CA ARG A 28 -9.02 -9.35 -17.64
C ARG A 28 -8.76 -10.72 -18.27
N SER A 29 -9.29 -10.96 -19.47
CA SER A 29 -9.06 -12.21 -20.22
C SER A 29 -7.58 -12.41 -20.53
N VAL A 30 -6.91 -11.35 -21.02
CA VAL A 30 -5.46 -11.36 -21.27
C VAL A 30 -4.70 -11.67 -19.97
N PHE A 31 -5.00 -10.98 -18.87
CA PHE A 31 -4.34 -11.20 -17.59
C PHE A 31 -4.49 -12.64 -17.11
N SER A 32 -5.69 -13.22 -17.22
CA SER A 32 -5.93 -14.62 -16.86
C SER A 32 -5.08 -15.57 -17.72
N SER A 33 -5.03 -15.32 -19.04
CA SER A 33 -4.29 -16.16 -19.99
C SER A 33 -2.77 -16.12 -19.80
N VAL A 34 -2.21 -14.98 -19.36
CA VAL A 34 -0.76 -14.82 -19.19
C VAL A 34 -0.26 -15.32 -17.82
N VAL A 35 -1.15 -15.56 -16.86
CA VAL A 35 -0.80 -16.05 -15.51
C VAL A 35 -1.29 -17.45 -15.18
N THR A 36 -2.31 -17.95 -15.88
CA THR A 36 -2.91 -19.26 -15.61
C THR A 36 -2.53 -20.23 -16.72
N THR A 37 -1.94 -21.36 -16.36
CA THR A 37 -1.82 -22.49 -17.28
C THR A 37 -3.18 -23.17 -17.45
N PRO A 38 -3.58 -23.56 -18.68
CA PRO A 38 -4.75 -24.40 -18.86
C PRO A 38 -4.65 -25.66 -17.98
N PRO A 39 -5.74 -26.13 -17.35
CA PRO A 39 -5.72 -27.39 -16.63
C PRO A 39 -5.25 -28.49 -17.57
N GLN A 40 -4.22 -29.24 -17.16
CA GLN A 40 -3.80 -30.46 -17.84
C GLN A 40 -4.97 -31.44 -17.75
N THR A 41 -5.78 -31.53 -18.79
CA THR A 41 -6.74 -32.63 -18.91
C THR A 41 -5.93 -33.91 -18.84
N PHE A 42 -6.16 -34.74 -17.81
CA PHE A 42 -5.62 -36.09 -17.73
C PHE A 42 -6.18 -36.88 -18.91
N GLY A 43 -5.45 -36.86 -20.02
CA GLY A 43 -5.89 -37.43 -21.28
C GLY A 43 -4.79 -37.28 -22.30
N SER A 44 -4.05 -38.35 -22.50
CA SER A 44 -3.14 -38.54 -23.62
C SER A 44 -3.85 -38.24 -24.95
N VAL A 45 -3.63 -37.06 -25.51
CA VAL A 45 -3.89 -36.81 -26.93
C VAL A 45 -2.65 -36.18 -27.51
N SER A 46 -1.91 -37.00 -28.27
CA SER A 46 -0.83 -36.56 -29.14
C SER A 46 -1.40 -35.58 -30.15
N SER A 47 -1.16 -34.28 -29.92
CA SER A 47 -1.26 -33.25 -30.95
C SER A 47 0.03 -32.46 -30.88
N ASN A 48 0.61 -32.14 -32.03
CA ASN A 48 1.87 -31.40 -32.19
C ASN A 48 1.75 -29.92 -31.76
N LEU A 49 0.93 -29.61 -30.75
CA LEU A 49 0.84 -28.30 -30.13
C LEU A 49 1.99 -28.16 -29.12
N PRO A 50 2.77 -27.07 -29.20
CA PRO A 50 3.83 -26.84 -28.23
C PRO A 50 3.22 -26.80 -26.83
N ARG A 51 3.67 -27.70 -25.96
CA ARG A 51 3.34 -27.63 -24.52
C ARG A 51 3.88 -26.29 -24.02
N VAL A 52 2.98 -25.36 -23.66
CA VAL A 52 3.34 -24.11 -22.99
C VAL A 52 4.05 -24.48 -21.69
N ARG A 53 5.36 -24.23 -21.63
CA ARG A 53 6.13 -24.46 -20.41
C ARG A 53 5.84 -23.31 -19.45
N GLN A 54 5.65 -23.59 -18.16
CA GLN A 54 5.42 -22.55 -17.13
C GLN A 54 6.49 -21.43 -17.16
N SER A 55 7.70 -21.73 -17.66
CA SER A 55 8.79 -20.76 -17.86
C SER A 55 8.51 -19.66 -18.90
N GLU A 56 7.48 -19.82 -19.73
CA GLU A 56 7.08 -18.89 -20.79
C GLU A 56 5.97 -17.91 -20.35
N LEU A 57 5.33 -18.18 -19.20
CA LEU A 57 4.24 -17.35 -18.66
C LEU A 57 4.73 -16.45 -17.52
N LEU A 58 3.97 -15.38 -17.24
CA LEU A 58 4.22 -14.52 -16.09
C LEU A 58 3.60 -15.13 -14.84
N THR A 59 4.30 -15.06 -13.72
CA THR A 59 3.63 -15.26 -12.43
C THR A 59 2.69 -14.07 -12.15
N PRO A 60 1.63 -14.26 -11.34
CA PRO A 60 0.75 -13.16 -10.94
C PRO A 60 1.52 -12.00 -10.29
N ALA A 61 2.55 -12.31 -9.50
CA ALA A 61 3.38 -11.30 -8.87
C ALA A 61 4.18 -10.48 -9.90
N GLU A 62 4.81 -11.14 -10.88
CA GLU A 62 5.55 -10.47 -11.96
C GLU A 62 4.64 -9.55 -12.77
N LEU A 63 3.43 -10.00 -13.11
CA LEU A 63 2.46 -9.18 -13.83
C LEU A 63 2.16 -7.89 -13.05
N MET A 64 1.83 -8.00 -11.76
CA MET A 64 1.48 -6.82 -10.96
C MET A 64 2.68 -5.90 -10.73
N VAL A 65 3.88 -6.43 -10.57
CA VAL A 65 5.11 -5.63 -10.48
C VAL A 65 5.36 -4.87 -11.78
N LEU A 66 5.19 -5.52 -12.93
CA LEU A 66 5.35 -4.88 -14.23
C LEU A 66 4.39 -3.71 -14.45
N LEU A 67 3.13 -3.87 -14.06
CA LEU A 67 2.12 -2.81 -14.15
C LEU A 67 2.53 -1.57 -13.33
N HIS A 68 3.15 -1.76 -12.16
CA HIS A 68 3.65 -0.66 -11.35
C HIS A 68 4.92 -0.04 -11.94
N GLN A 69 5.83 -0.85 -12.48
CA GLN A 69 7.08 -0.36 -13.08
C GLN A 69 6.83 0.42 -14.39
N SER A 70 5.76 0.07 -15.10
CA SER A 70 5.39 0.68 -16.39
C SER A 70 4.32 1.76 -16.25
N GLU A 71 4.02 2.25 -15.04
CA GLU A 71 2.91 3.19 -14.79
C GLU A 71 3.04 4.51 -15.57
N THR A 72 4.26 4.93 -15.88
CA THR A 72 4.56 6.15 -16.65
C THR A 72 4.34 5.95 -18.14
N GLU A 73 4.68 4.77 -18.68
CA GLU A 73 4.48 4.42 -20.10
C GLU A 73 3.01 4.14 -20.39
N ILE A 74 2.33 3.40 -19.51
CA ILE A 74 0.91 3.06 -19.61
C ILE A 74 0.01 4.28 -19.41
N GLY A 75 0.44 5.20 -18.54
CA GLY A 75 -0.35 6.30 -18.04
C GLY A 75 -1.07 5.93 -16.73
N LEU A 76 -1.08 6.88 -15.79
CA LEU A 76 -1.50 6.63 -14.41
C LEU A 76 -2.94 6.12 -14.28
N LYS A 77 -3.87 6.61 -15.13
CA LYS A 77 -5.29 6.19 -15.10
C LYS A 77 -5.45 4.73 -15.55
N ALA A 78 -4.87 4.38 -16.70
CA ALA A 78 -4.92 3.01 -17.23
C ALA A 78 -4.20 2.03 -16.30
N ALA A 79 -3.05 2.41 -15.72
CA ALA A 79 -2.35 1.60 -14.74
C ALA A 79 -3.19 1.36 -13.47
N MET A 80 -3.88 2.39 -12.95
CA MET A 80 -4.82 2.22 -11.84
C MET A 80 -5.96 1.26 -12.16
N GLU A 81 -6.50 1.31 -13.37
CA GLU A 81 -7.57 0.41 -13.81
C GLU A 81 -7.08 -1.03 -13.94
N ALA A 82 -5.90 -1.24 -14.52
CA ALA A 82 -5.28 -2.57 -14.64
C ALA A 82 -5.01 -3.21 -13.28
N ILE A 83 -4.44 -2.46 -12.34
CA ILE A 83 -4.24 -2.93 -10.97
C ILE A 83 -5.59 -3.26 -10.32
N GLY A 84 -6.63 -2.45 -10.58
CA GLY A 84 -8.00 -2.73 -10.14
C GLY A 84 -8.55 -4.04 -10.69
N ILE A 85 -8.27 -4.37 -11.96
CA ILE A 85 -8.63 -5.66 -12.56
C ILE A 85 -7.92 -6.80 -11.82
N CYS A 86 -6.62 -6.70 -11.52
CA CYS A 86 -5.91 -7.71 -10.72
C CYS A 86 -6.58 -7.94 -9.36
N PHE A 87 -6.96 -6.87 -8.64
CA PHE A 87 -7.68 -6.98 -7.37
C PHE A 87 -9.07 -7.62 -7.48
N SER A 88 -9.70 -7.58 -8.66
CA SER A 88 -10.98 -8.25 -8.93
C SER A 88 -10.84 -9.74 -9.31
N MET A 89 -9.62 -10.24 -9.44
CA MET A 89 -9.29 -11.65 -9.72
C MET A 89 -8.79 -12.31 -8.43
N THR A 90 -9.64 -12.37 -7.40
CA THR A 90 -9.27 -12.77 -6.02
C THR A 90 -8.92 -14.25 -5.86
N ASP A 91 -9.28 -15.08 -6.85
CA ASP A 91 -8.86 -16.45 -6.99
C ASP A 91 -7.36 -16.57 -7.30
N ILE A 92 -6.82 -15.60 -8.05
CA ILE A 92 -5.42 -15.54 -8.51
C ILE A 92 -4.57 -14.61 -7.61
N PHE A 93 -5.04 -13.38 -7.34
CA PHE A 93 -4.30 -12.36 -6.60
C PHE A 93 -4.64 -12.38 -5.11
N ARG A 94 -4.28 -13.49 -4.46
CA ARG A 94 -4.49 -13.70 -3.02
C ARG A 94 -3.50 -12.90 -2.16
N SER A 95 -3.72 -12.91 -0.85
CA SER A 95 -2.88 -12.18 0.11
C SER A 95 -1.39 -12.51 0.00
N GLU A 96 -1.03 -13.77 -0.25
CA GLU A 96 0.36 -14.21 -0.45
C GLU A 96 1.03 -13.53 -1.66
N ILE A 97 0.33 -13.50 -2.81
CA ILE A 97 0.80 -12.84 -4.03
C ILE A 97 0.96 -11.34 -3.79
N LEU A 98 -0.04 -10.69 -3.19
CA LEU A 98 0.03 -9.27 -2.87
C LEU A 98 1.16 -8.94 -1.90
N GLY A 99 1.42 -9.84 -0.94
CA GLY A 99 2.58 -9.74 -0.03
C GLY A 99 3.90 -9.74 -0.80
N VAL A 100 4.08 -10.68 -1.73
CA VAL A 100 5.26 -10.75 -2.60
C VAL A 100 5.42 -9.49 -3.44
N VAL A 101 4.35 -9.03 -4.09
CA VAL A 101 4.35 -7.81 -4.92
C VAL A 101 4.76 -6.59 -4.08
N MET A 102 4.15 -6.39 -2.90
CA MET A 102 4.49 -5.28 -2.02
C MET A 102 5.94 -5.35 -1.56
N ASN A 103 6.43 -6.55 -1.21
CA ASN A 103 7.80 -6.76 -0.77
C ASN A 103 8.82 -6.43 -1.85
N GLN A 104 8.58 -6.87 -3.10
CA GLN A 104 9.44 -6.57 -4.24
C GLN A 104 9.44 -5.08 -4.60
N LEU A 105 8.25 -4.45 -4.67
CA LEU A 105 8.13 -3.04 -5.04
C LEU A 105 8.78 -2.10 -4.02
N VAL A 106 8.70 -2.41 -2.72
CA VAL A 106 9.32 -1.57 -1.70
C VAL A 106 10.85 -1.60 -1.76
N ASP A 107 11.47 -2.61 -2.39
CA ASP A 107 12.92 -2.66 -2.65
C ASP A 107 13.36 -1.81 -3.84
N ASN A 108 12.47 -1.51 -4.79
CA ASN A 108 12.82 -0.73 -5.99
C ASN A 108 13.45 0.63 -5.64
N PRO A 109 14.54 1.04 -6.33
CA PRO A 109 15.21 2.31 -6.05
C PRO A 109 14.25 3.49 -6.27
N ASN A 110 13.45 3.41 -7.35
CA ASN A 110 12.37 4.33 -7.63
C ASN A 110 11.04 3.69 -7.25
N LEU A 111 10.52 4.03 -6.07
CA LEU A 111 9.20 3.54 -5.63
C LEU A 111 8.10 4.09 -6.55
N PRO A 112 7.25 3.23 -7.15
CA PRO A 112 6.15 3.65 -8.01
C PRO A 112 5.10 4.47 -7.26
N THR A 113 4.47 5.41 -7.95
CA THR A 113 3.46 6.31 -7.43
C THR A 113 2.24 5.56 -6.92
N LEU A 114 1.81 4.53 -7.64
CA LEU A 114 0.64 3.73 -7.29
C LEU A 114 0.88 2.75 -6.13
N PHE A 115 2.11 2.61 -5.66
CA PHE A 115 2.47 1.66 -4.61
C PHE A 115 1.59 1.77 -3.36
N MET A 116 1.45 2.98 -2.78
CA MET A 116 0.65 3.15 -1.56
C MET A 116 -0.84 2.88 -1.78
N ARG A 117 -1.36 3.12 -2.99
CA ARG A 117 -2.75 2.76 -3.33
C ARG A 117 -2.93 1.25 -3.24
N THR A 118 -2.00 0.49 -3.82
CA THR A 118 -1.98 -0.97 -3.76
C THR A 118 -1.87 -1.48 -2.32
N VAL A 119 -1.01 -0.89 -1.49
CA VAL A 119 -0.91 -1.25 -0.06
C VAL A 119 -2.23 -1.04 0.67
N ILE A 120 -2.88 0.12 0.50
CA ILE A 120 -4.16 0.44 1.13
C ILE A 120 -5.25 -0.54 0.68
N GLN A 121 -5.33 -0.81 -0.62
CA GLN A 121 -6.32 -1.74 -1.17
C GLN A 121 -6.09 -3.16 -0.64
N SER A 122 -4.85 -3.64 -0.62
CA SER A 122 -4.48 -4.95 -0.09
C SER A 122 -4.90 -5.15 1.37
N VAL A 123 -4.64 -4.19 2.27
CA VAL A 123 -5.03 -4.34 3.69
C VAL A 123 -6.53 -4.19 3.93
N ASN A 124 -7.25 -3.52 3.03
CA ASN A 124 -8.71 -3.44 3.08
C ASN A 124 -9.35 -4.76 2.66
N THR A 125 -8.80 -5.41 1.63
CA THR A 125 -9.28 -6.71 1.15
C THR A 125 -8.84 -7.86 2.06
N TYR A 126 -7.58 -7.87 2.50
CA TYR A 126 -6.98 -8.95 3.28
C TYR A 126 -6.39 -8.44 4.60
N ARG A 127 -7.17 -8.59 5.68
CA ARG A 127 -6.75 -8.14 7.03
C ARG A 127 -5.53 -8.89 7.57
N THR A 128 -5.26 -10.09 7.07
CA THR A 128 -4.04 -10.88 7.40
C THR A 128 -2.75 -10.13 7.06
N LEU A 129 -2.77 -9.21 6.09
CA LEU A 129 -1.60 -8.42 5.68
C LEU A 129 -1.25 -7.27 6.63
N VAL A 130 -2.14 -6.90 7.56
CA VAL A 130 -1.93 -5.78 8.48
C VAL A 130 -0.66 -5.95 9.31
N GLY A 131 -0.37 -7.17 9.78
CA GLY A 131 0.84 -7.48 10.54
C GLY A 131 2.13 -7.21 9.75
N PHE A 132 2.20 -7.74 8.52
CA PHE A 132 3.32 -7.51 7.60
C PHE A 132 3.47 -6.02 7.26
N VAL A 133 2.38 -5.35 6.89
CA VAL A 133 2.41 -3.93 6.49
C VAL A 133 2.85 -3.05 7.65
N SER A 134 2.29 -3.23 8.84
CA SER A 134 2.59 -2.40 10.01
C SER A 134 4.02 -2.55 10.53
N THR A 135 4.56 -3.77 10.55
CA THR A 135 5.87 -4.04 11.15
C THR A 135 7.02 -3.89 10.16
N THR A 136 6.81 -4.38 8.94
CA THR A 136 7.87 -4.50 7.93
C THR A 136 7.76 -3.36 6.91
N LEU A 137 6.62 -3.24 6.24
CA LEU A 137 6.50 -2.34 5.09
C LEU A 137 6.61 -0.87 5.48
N LEU A 138 5.88 -0.42 6.51
CA LEU A 138 5.94 0.97 6.99
C LEU A 138 7.35 1.34 7.47
N SER A 139 8.03 0.46 8.22
CA SER A 139 9.40 0.69 8.70
C SER A 139 10.39 0.87 7.54
N ARG A 140 10.26 0.07 6.47
CA ARG A 140 11.10 0.18 5.26
C ARG A 140 10.83 1.47 4.49
N LEU A 141 9.57 1.90 4.39
CA LEU A 141 9.19 3.18 3.77
C LEU A 141 9.75 4.39 4.53
N ILE A 142 9.80 4.32 5.86
CA ILE A 142 10.42 5.36 6.70
C ILE A 142 11.91 5.46 6.38
N THR A 143 12.60 4.32 6.30
CA THR A 143 14.03 4.27 5.95
C THR A 143 14.30 4.88 4.57
N LYS A 144 13.39 4.65 3.61
CA LYS A 144 13.42 5.25 2.27
C LYS A 144 12.98 6.72 2.22
N LYS A 145 12.67 7.35 3.35
CA LYS A 145 12.20 8.75 3.43
C LYS A 145 11.02 9.00 2.49
N VAL A 146 9.98 8.17 2.58
CA VAL A 146 8.78 8.25 1.73
C VAL A 146 8.13 9.64 1.69
N TRP A 147 8.33 10.47 2.73
CA TRP A 147 7.89 11.86 2.80
C TRP A 147 8.49 12.80 1.74
N THR A 148 9.56 12.38 1.06
CA THR A 148 10.16 13.15 -0.05
C THR A 148 9.27 13.21 -1.30
N LYS A 149 8.32 12.26 -1.45
CA LYS A 149 7.36 12.21 -2.56
C LYS A 149 5.95 12.46 -2.00
N PRO A 150 5.33 13.63 -2.22
CA PRO A 150 4.07 14.01 -1.59
C PRO A 150 2.91 13.01 -1.78
N GLN A 151 2.80 12.42 -2.98
CA GLN A 151 1.74 11.44 -3.28
C GLN A 151 1.88 10.16 -2.46
N LEU A 152 3.11 9.69 -2.26
CA LEU A 152 3.39 8.51 -1.44
C LEU A 152 3.28 8.84 0.05
N TRP A 153 3.64 10.05 0.46
CA TRP A 153 3.46 10.50 1.84
C TRP A 153 2.00 10.53 2.26
N GLU A 154 1.13 11.09 1.41
CA GLU A 154 -0.31 11.08 1.61
C GLU A 154 -0.86 9.65 1.74
N GLY A 155 -0.39 8.76 0.85
CA GLY A 155 -0.73 7.34 0.94
C GLY A 155 -0.26 6.69 2.24
N PHE A 156 0.96 6.98 2.68
CA PHE A 156 1.53 6.48 3.94
C PHE A 156 0.67 6.90 5.14
N ILE A 157 0.31 8.18 5.24
CA ILE A 157 -0.53 8.70 6.33
C ILE A 157 -1.90 8.01 6.35
N ARG A 158 -2.54 7.87 5.18
CA ARG A 158 -3.84 7.20 5.04
C ARG A 158 -3.76 5.72 5.46
N CYS A 159 -2.72 5.02 5.01
CA CYS A 159 -2.48 3.62 5.37
C CYS A 159 -2.27 3.47 6.89
N ALA A 160 -1.40 4.30 7.47
CA ALA A 160 -1.11 4.25 8.90
C ALA A 160 -2.36 4.51 9.75
N LYS A 161 -3.23 5.44 9.33
CA LYS A 161 -4.52 5.65 9.98
C LYS A 161 -5.44 4.45 9.85
N ASN A 162 -5.53 3.88 8.65
CA ASN A 162 -6.44 2.78 8.33
C ASN A 162 -6.15 1.52 9.16
N ILE A 163 -4.87 1.23 9.41
CA ILE A 163 -4.44 0.05 10.18
C ILE A 163 -4.10 0.35 11.64
N ALA A 164 -4.42 1.56 12.14
CA ALA A 164 -4.28 1.86 13.56
C ALA A 164 -5.16 0.91 14.38
N PRO A 165 -4.69 0.39 15.53
CA PRO A 165 -3.48 0.79 16.26
C PRO A 165 -2.18 0.06 15.85
N ALA A 166 -2.23 -0.90 14.92
CA ALA A 166 -1.07 -1.72 14.56
C ALA A 166 0.10 -0.89 13.99
N SER A 167 -0.19 0.21 13.29
CA SER A 167 0.81 1.12 12.71
C SER A 167 1.64 1.90 13.74
N PHE A 168 1.19 2.03 14.99
CA PHE A 168 1.83 2.93 15.97
C PHE A 168 3.29 2.58 16.24
N GLY A 169 3.65 1.29 16.20
CA GLY A 169 5.04 0.85 16.33
C GLY A 169 5.96 1.46 15.27
N ALA A 170 5.53 1.46 14.01
CA ALA A 170 6.27 2.06 12.90
C ALA A 170 6.25 3.59 12.95
N LEU A 171 5.12 4.21 13.30
CA LEU A 171 5.03 5.68 13.38
C LEU A 171 6.02 6.28 14.38
N LEU A 172 6.37 5.56 15.45
CA LEU A 172 7.38 6.00 16.41
C LEU A 172 8.83 5.93 15.88
N GLN A 173 9.07 5.40 14.68
CA GLN A 173 10.37 5.43 14.00
C GLN A 173 10.53 6.69 13.14
N LEU A 174 9.46 7.46 12.91
CA LEU A 174 9.52 8.68 12.12
C LEU A 174 10.38 9.76 12.82
N PRO A 175 11.10 10.58 12.03
CA PRO A 175 11.69 11.81 12.54
C PRO A 175 10.63 12.73 13.15
N LYS A 176 11.03 13.55 14.12
CA LYS A 176 10.16 14.45 14.88
C LYS A 176 9.27 15.33 14.00
N ASP A 177 9.82 15.91 12.94
CA ASP A 177 9.09 16.82 12.06
C ASP A 177 8.02 16.09 11.25
N GLN A 178 8.32 14.87 10.78
CA GLN A 178 7.38 14.05 10.01
C GLN A 178 6.28 13.47 10.89
N LEU A 179 6.61 13.09 12.13
CA LEU A 179 5.60 12.69 13.10
C LEU A 179 4.65 13.85 13.45
N ARG A 180 5.18 15.08 13.54
CA ARG A 180 4.36 16.28 13.77
C ARG A 180 3.43 16.55 12.60
N ASP A 181 3.95 16.60 11.37
CA ASP A 181 3.14 16.79 10.15
C ASP A 181 2.02 15.73 10.04
N LEU A 182 2.34 14.46 10.31
CA LEU A 182 1.35 13.38 10.31
C LEU A 182 0.24 13.61 11.34
N VAL A 183 0.58 14.00 12.57
CA VAL A 183 -0.40 14.25 13.63
C VAL A 183 -1.24 15.50 13.35
N ASP A 184 -0.65 16.52 12.73
CA ASP A 184 -1.35 17.75 12.36
C ASP A 184 -2.36 17.47 11.22
N ARG A 185 -2.01 16.61 10.25
CA ARG A 185 -2.93 16.14 9.19
C ARG A 185 -3.98 15.15 9.67
N GLN A 186 -3.66 14.32 10.67
CA GLN A 186 -4.55 13.29 11.22
C GLN A 186 -4.67 13.41 12.74
N PRO A 187 -5.40 14.42 13.26
CA PRO A 187 -5.51 14.66 14.70
C PRO A 187 -6.13 13.48 15.46
N GLY A 188 -6.94 12.64 14.78
CA GLY A 188 -7.53 11.42 15.35
C GLY A 188 -6.51 10.36 15.80
N LEU A 189 -5.27 10.39 15.31
CA LEU A 189 -4.22 9.45 15.75
C LEU A 189 -3.56 9.86 17.06
N LYS A 190 -3.71 11.12 17.48
CA LYS A 190 -2.97 11.69 18.61
C LYS A 190 -3.28 11.02 19.95
N SER A 191 -4.55 10.70 20.21
CA SER A 191 -4.96 10.01 21.44
C SER A 191 -4.40 8.59 21.48
N GLY A 192 -4.59 7.83 20.39
CA GLY A 192 -4.10 6.45 20.28
C GLY A 192 -2.58 6.33 20.35
N LEU A 193 -1.85 7.21 19.66
CA LEU A 193 -0.38 7.26 19.74
C LEU A 193 0.10 7.56 21.16
N ARG A 194 -0.56 8.49 21.86
CA ARG A 194 -0.23 8.83 23.23
C ARG A 194 -0.44 7.64 24.16
N GLU A 195 -1.58 6.97 24.07
CA GLU A 195 -1.90 5.80 24.89
C GLU A 195 -0.92 4.65 24.62
N PHE A 196 -0.58 4.41 23.36
CA PHE A 196 0.39 3.41 22.96
C PHE A 196 1.79 3.68 23.55
N VAL A 197 2.24 4.94 23.57
CA VAL A 197 3.51 5.32 24.19
C VAL A 197 3.47 5.14 25.71
N LEU A 198 2.37 5.54 26.36
CA LEU A 198 2.21 5.38 27.82
C LEU A 198 2.24 3.90 28.23
N LYS A 199 1.56 3.04 27.47
CA LYS A 199 1.57 1.59 27.68
C LYS A 199 2.94 0.94 27.46
N LYS A 200 3.77 1.51 26.58
CA LYS A 200 5.11 1.00 26.22
C LYS A 200 6.26 1.68 26.99
N SER A 201 5.96 2.45 28.05
CA SER A 201 6.87 3.39 28.71
C SER A 201 8.09 2.82 29.45
N ASN A 202 8.39 1.52 29.35
CA ASN A 202 9.63 0.99 29.89
C ASN A 202 10.90 1.30 29.06
N ASN A 203 10.83 1.88 27.85
CA ASN A 203 12.06 2.11 27.02
C ASN A 203 11.94 3.12 25.84
N LYS A 204 11.61 4.41 26.06
CA LYS A 204 11.50 5.40 24.95
C LYS A 204 12.10 6.79 25.29
N PRO A 205 12.58 7.55 24.28
CA PRO A 205 13.38 8.77 24.47
C PRO A 205 12.58 9.96 25.04
N GLU A 206 13.21 10.70 25.95
CA GLU A 206 12.62 11.75 26.79
C GLU A 206 11.89 12.87 26.00
N TRP A 207 12.35 13.19 24.78
CA TRP A 207 11.73 14.24 23.96
C TRP A 207 10.26 13.93 23.61
N LEU A 208 9.91 12.65 23.45
CA LEU A 208 8.56 12.21 23.11
C LEU A 208 7.63 12.34 24.33
N VAL A 209 8.15 12.02 25.52
CA VAL A 209 7.46 12.19 26.80
C VAL A 209 7.25 13.68 27.09
N CYS A 210 8.28 14.51 26.91
CA CYS A 210 8.18 15.96 27.04
C CYS A 210 7.14 16.56 26.06
N TRP A 211 7.15 16.18 24.78
CA TRP A 211 6.17 16.68 23.82
C TRP A 211 4.72 16.33 24.21
N ILE A 212 4.49 15.11 24.70
CA ILE A 212 3.18 14.64 25.17
C ILE A 212 2.75 15.37 26.46
N LEU A 213 3.67 15.61 27.40
CA LEU A 213 3.39 16.30 28.66
C LEU A 213 3.20 17.81 28.46
N SER A 214 3.97 18.46 27.59
CA SER A 214 3.77 19.87 27.23
C SER A 214 2.40 20.10 26.58
N ALA A 215 1.88 19.15 25.81
CA ALA A 215 0.51 19.20 25.29
C ALA A 215 -0.56 19.06 26.39
N ARG A 216 -0.25 18.38 27.51
CA ARG A 216 -1.12 18.25 28.69
C ARG A 216 -1.16 19.56 29.50
N ILE A 217 -0.03 20.25 29.64
CA ILE A 217 0.07 21.57 30.29
C ILE A 217 -0.70 22.61 29.47
N ARG A 218 -0.51 22.65 28.14
CA ARG A 218 -1.31 23.53 27.26
C ARG A 218 -2.81 23.26 27.35
N ARG A 219 -3.24 21.99 27.35
CA ARG A 219 -4.68 21.66 27.49
C ARG A 219 -5.24 22.05 28.86
N ARG A 220 -4.51 21.84 29.96
CA ARG A 220 -4.94 22.26 31.32
C ARG A 220 -4.99 23.78 31.49
N LEU A 221 -4.08 24.53 30.86
CA LEU A 221 -4.11 25.99 30.83
C LEU A 221 -5.29 26.51 29.98
N LEU A 222 -5.53 25.93 28.81
CA LEU A 222 -6.67 26.33 27.95
C LEU A 222 -8.04 26.00 28.56
N THR A 223 -8.18 24.87 29.28
CA THR A 223 -9.42 24.60 30.02
C THR A 223 -9.56 25.48 31.26
N ARG A 224 -8.47 25.81 31.98
CA ARG A 224 -8.54 26.78 33.08
C ARG A 224 -8.91 28.19 32.60
N VAL A 225 -8.35 28.66 31.49
CA VAL A 225 -8.68 29.98 30.92
C VAL A 225 -10.14 30.04 30.45
N LYS A 226 -10.67 28.97 29.84
CA LYS A 226 -12.10 28.92 29.45
C LYS A 226 -13.05 28.86 30.65
N VAL A 227 -12.67 28.18 31.74
CA VAL A 227 -13.48 28.13 32.98
C VAL A 227 -13.46 29.49 33.70
N VAL A 228 -12.30 30.16 33.76
CA VAL A 228 -12.21 31.51 34.35
C VAL A 228 -13.01 32.52 33.52
N HIS A 229 -13.01 32.42 32.19
CA HIS A 229 -13.78 33.35 31.36
C HIS A 229 -15.29 33.12 31.42
N LEU A 230 -15.76 31.88 31.66
CA LEU A 230 -17.18 31.59 31.88
C LEU A 230 -17.69 32.02 33.26
N CYS A 231 -16.82 32.10 34.27
CA CYS A 231 -17.18 32.57 35.62
C CYS A 231 -17.19 34.11 35.76
N LEU A 232 -16.68 34.85 34.79
CA LEU A 232 -16.63 36.33 34.82
C LEU A 232 -17.74 37.01 34.00
N VAL A 233 -18.62 36.24 33.35
CA VAL A 233 -19.75 36.73 32.53
C VAL A 233 -21.11 36.25 33.08
N ARG A 234 -21.17 35.95 34.38
CA ARG A 234 -22.40 35.73 35.15
C ARG A 234 -22.32 36.53 36.43
#